data_AF-A0A8J4WI07-F1
#
_entry.id   AF-A0A8J4WI07-F1
#
_cell.length_a   1.000
_cell.length_b   1.000
_cell.length_c   1.000
_cell.angle_alpha   90.00
_cell.angle_beta   90.00
_cell.angle_gamma   90.00
#
_symmetry.space_group_name_H-M   'P 1'
#
loop_
_entity.id
_entity.type
_entity.pdbx_description
1 polymer ?
#
loop_
_entity_poly.entity_id
_entity_poly.type
_entity_poly.pdbx_seq_one_letter_code
_entity_poly.pdbx_strand_id
1 'polypeptide(L)'
;MTNLSDDFADRIHDQLLGIQLFPFTQEDSSERLSAEALVRGYKKFCQRKRIRVRDPVVTRIRNVCHHLLFDLRELDMNSQEFEAIVHILQGCARIAIINLSFNRIENKGIKLLRPVVINGPFLTQLVSLS
;
A
#
# COMPACT_ATOMS: atom_id res chain seq x y z
N MET A 1 -0.34 28.61 32.42
CA MET A 1 -0.28 27.15 32.53
C MET A 1 -0.64 26.60 31.16
N THR A 2 0.36 26.43 30.30
CA THR A 2 0.18 26.01 28.90
C THR A 2 0.22 24.49 28.85
N ASN A 3 -0.86 23.91 28.34
CA ASN A 3 -1.07 22.47 28.18
C ASN A 3 0.01 21.85 27.28
N LEU A 4 1.03 21.24 27.91
CA LEU A 4 2.01 20.36 27.26
C LEU A 4 1.36 19.12 26.59
N SER A 5 0.08 18.86 26.90
CA SER A 5 -0.74 17.77 26.34
C SER A 5 -1.13 18.02 24.89
N ASP A 6 -1.52 19.24 24.54
CA ASP A 6 -2.15 19.53 23.26
C ASP A 6 -1.09 19.66 22.15
N ASP A 7 0.07 20.26 22.47
CA ASP A 7 1.20 20.42 21.55
C ASP A 7 1.86 19.08 21.17
N PHE A 8 1.77 18.07 22.05
CA PHE A 8 2.26 16.71 21.77
C PHE A 8 1.25 15.92 20.93
N ALA A 9 -0.05 16.11 21.17
CA ALA A 9 -1.12 15.53 20.37
C ALA A 9 -1.08 16.08 18.93
N ASP A 10 -0.85 17.38 18.75
CA ASP A 10 -0.75 18.02 17.44
C ASP A 10 0.51 17.57 16.67
N ARG A 11 1.63 17.33 17.36
CA ARG A 11 2.83 16.76 16.74
C ARG A 11 2.68 15.30 16.32
N ILE A 12 1.94 14.51 17.10
CA ILE A 12 1.55 13.16 16.69
C ILE A 12 0.56 13.22 15.53
N HIS A 13 -0.37 14.18 15.54
CA HIS A 13 -1.31 14.38 14.46
C HIS A 13 -0.58 14.76 13.16
N ASP A 14 0.41 15.67 13.20
CA ASP A 14 1.23 16.04 12.06
C ASP A 14 2.16 14.91 11.58
N GLN A 15 2.69 14.07 12.48
CA GLN A 15 3.44 12.88 12.08
C GLN A 15 2.56 11.76 11.50
N LEU A 16 1.30 11.64 11.96
CA LEU A 16 0.30 10.75 11.38
C LEU A 16 -0.25 11.30 10.05
N LEU A 17 -0.32 12.62 9.88
CA LEU A 17 -0.63 13.28 8.62
C LEU A 17 0.56 13.23 7.64
N GLY A 18 1.80 13.08 8.11
CA GLY A 18 2.92 12.67 7.25
C GLY A 18 2.73 11.29 6.61
N ILE A 19 1.83 10.49 7.19
CA ILE A 19 1.23 9.29 6.61
C ILE A 19 -0.14 9.68 6.03
N GLN A 20 -0.20 10.69 5.14
CA GLN A 20 -1.35 10.86 4.24
C GLN A 20 -1.36 9.67 3.25
N LEU A 21 -1.82 8.55 3.78
CA LEU A 21 -2.22 7.33 3.12
C LEU A 21 -3.49 7.61 2.32
N PHE A 22 -3.39 8.47 1.31
CA PHE A 22 -4.51 9.14 0.64
C PHE A 22 -5.38 9.98 1.60
N PRO A 23 -5.74 11.23 1.25
CA PRO A 23 -7.00 11.74 1.73
C PRO A 23 -8.06 10.98 0.93
N PHE A 24 -8.54 9.85 1.45
CA PHE A 24 -9.94 9.50 1.23
C PHE A 24 -10.70 10.57 2.01
N THR A 25 -10.93 11.71 1.35
CA THR A 25 -11.74 12.79 1.91
C THR A 25 -13.06 12.20 2.36
N GLN A 26 -13.40 12.54 3.58
CA GLN A 26 -14.47 12.02 4.40
C GLN A 26 -15.85 12.49 3.90
N GLU A 27 -16.14 12.32 2.61
CA GLU A 27 -17.41 12.71 1.99
C GLU A 27 -18.21 11.53 1.40
N ASP A 28 -17.64 10.34 1.21
CA ASP A 28 -18.41 9.19 0.69
C ASP A 28 -18.16 7.93 1.52
N SER A 29 -18.83 7.87 2.67
CA SER A 29 -18.82 6.80 3.68
C SER A 29 -19.32 5.42 3.22
N SER A 30 -19.32 5.11 1.93
CA SER A 30 -19.81 3.82 1.39
C SER A 30 -19.15 3.39 0.08
N GLU A 31 -18.13 4.10 -0.43
CA GLU A 31 -17.34 3.55 -1.54
C GLU A 31 -16.45 2.43 -1.01
N ARG A 32 -16.92 1.19 -1.17
CA ARG A 32 -16.06 0.01 -1.26
C ARG A 32 -14.84 0.42 -2.08
N LEU A 33 -13.63 0.25 -1.53
CA LEU A 33 -12.37 0.41 -2.27
C LEU A 33 -12.46 -0.41 -3.57
N SER A 34 -12.87 0.25 -4.65
CA SER A 34 -13.10 -0.41 -5.91
C SER A 34 -11.76 -0.70 -6.56
N ALA A 35 -11.71 -1.77 -7.35
CA ALA A 35 -10.54 -2.07 -8.19
C ALA A 35 -10.05 -0.82 -8.94
N GLU A 36 -10.97 0.00 -9.44
CA GLU A 36 -10.66 1.23 -10.17
C GLU A 36 -10.11 2.36 -9.28
N ALA A 37 -10.54 2.46 -8.01
CA ALA A 37 -9.93 3.38 -7.05
C ALA A 37 -8.46 3.02 -6.77
N LEU A 38 -8.18 1.72 -6.56
CA LEU A 38 -6.81 1.23 -6.33
C LEU A 38 -5.92 1.42 -7.57
N VAL A 39 -6.44 1.14 -8.78
CA VAL A 39 -5.72 1.38 -10.04
C VAL A 39 -5.43 2.86 -10.24
N ARG A 40 -6.38 3.75 -9.92
CA ARG A 40 -6.17 5.20 -9.99
C ARG A 40 -5.10 5.66 -9.01
N GLY A 41 -5.13 5.14 -7.78
CA GLY A 41 -4.10 5.39 -6.77
C GLY A 41 -2.71 4.98 -7.23
N TYR A 42 -2.57 3.76 -7.76
CA TYR A 42 -1.32 3.26 -8.35
C TYR A 42 -0.78 4.18 -9.45
N LYS A 43 -1.62 4.53 -10.43
CA LYS A 43 -1.24 5.40 -11.55
C LYS A 43 -0.80 6.78 -11.07
N LYS A 44 -1.53 7.38 -10.13
CA LYS A 44 -1.22 8.68 -9.54
C LYS A 44 0.12 8.65 -8.79
N PHE A 45 0.38 7.59 -8.04
CA PHE A 45 1.66 7.40 -7.35
C PHE A 45 2.82 7.29 -8.35
N CYS A 46 2.67 6.44 -9.36
CA CYS A 46 3.67 6.25 -10.42
C CYS A 46 3.98 7.57 -11.13
N GLN A 47 2.96 8.35 -11.47
CA GLN A 47 3.12 9.67 -12.09
C GLN A 47 3.92 10.63 -11.19
N ARG A 48 3.58 10.73 -9.90
CA ARG A 48 4.27 11.61 -8.94
C ARG A 48 5.74 11.24 -8.76
N LYS A 49 6.05 9.94 -8.74
CA LYS A 49 7.40 9.42 -8.52
C LYS A 49 8.18 9.18 -9.81
N ARG A 50 7.61 9.53 -10.98
CA ARG A 50 8.17 9.26 -12.32
C ARG A 50 8.53 7.78 -12.55
N ILE A 51 7.69 6.88 -12.02
CA ILE A 51 7.79 5.44 -12.22
C ILE A 51 6.90 5.05 -13.40
N ARG A 52 7.34 4.11 -14.23
CA ARG A 52 6.53 3.58 -15.34
C ARG A 52 5.37 2.75 -14.80
N VAL A 53 4.15 3.07 -15.24
CA VAL A 53 2.97 2.23 -14.99
C VAL A 53 3.10 0.93 -15.79
N ARG A 54 2.87 -0.21 -15.13
CA ARG A 54 2.98 -1.54 -15.75
C ARG A 54 1.62 -2.21 -15.82
N ASP A 55 1.19 -2.60 -17.01
CA ASP A 55 -0.12 -3.25 -17.21
C ASP A 55 -0.29 -4.56 -16.42
N PRO A 56 0.73 -5.44 -16.28
CA PRO A 56 0.60 -6.63 -15.45
C PRO A 56 0.28 -6.31 -13.98
N VAL A 57 0.83 -5.21 -13.45
CA VAL A 57 0.56 -4.74 -12.09
C VAL A 57 -0.89 -4.24 -11.98
N VAL A 58 -1.33 -3.44 -12.96
CA VAL A 58 -2.71 -2.94 -13.01
C VAL A 58 -3.72 -4.09 -13.02
N THR A 59 -3.49 -5.12 -13.83
CA THR A 59 -4.35 -6.31 -13.90
C THR A 59 -4.44 -7.01 -12.54
N ARG A 60 -3.32 -7.17 -11.84
CA ARG A 60 -3.30 -7.83 -10.52
C ARG A 60 -3.97 -7.00 -9.43
N ILE A 61 -3.81 -5.67 -9.47
CA ILE A 61 -4.54 -4.75 -8.58
C ILE A 61 -6.05 -4.90 -8.79
N ARG A 62 -6.54 -5.00 -10.04
CA ARG A 62 -7.98 -5.18 -10.28
C ARG A 62 -8.55 -6.46 -9.67
N ASN A 63 -7.72 -7.50 -9.60
CA ASN A 63 -8.12 -8.78 -9.04
C ASN A 63 -8.04 -8.80 -7.51
N VAL A 64 -7.31 -7.88 -6.86
CA VAL A 64 -7.10 -7.90 -5.41
C VAL A 64 -8.40 -7.76 -4.60
N CYS A 65 -9.37 -6.98 -5.08
CA CYS A 65 -10.64 -6.79 -4.37
C CYS A 65 -11.52 -8.05 -4.36
N HIS A 66 -11.21 -9.04 -5.21
CA HIS A 66 -11.97 -10.27 -5.37
C HIS A 66 -11.30 -11.48 -4.69
N HIS A 67 -10.07 -11.32 -4.19
CA HIS A 67 -9.27 -12.43 -3.68
C HIS A 67 -8.58 -12.10 -2.34
N LEU A 68 -8.39 -13.12 -1.51
CA LEU A 68 -7.59 -13.02 -0.29
C LEU A 68 -6.07 -13.03 -0.58
N LEU A 69 -5.70 -13.46 -1.80
CA LEU A 69 -4.33 -13.53 -2.29
C LEU A 69 -4.04 -12.37 -3.25
N PHE A 70 -2.99 -11.60 -2.97
CA PHE A 70 -2.41 -10.67 -3.92
C PHE A 70 -1.13 -11.27 -4.53
N ASP A 71 -1.26 -11.81 -5.74
CA ASP A 71 -0.15 -12.44 -6.46
C ASP A 71 0.64 -11.42 -7.28
N LEU A 72 1.85 -11.11 -6.83
CA LEU A 72 2.79 -10.17 -7.44
C LEU A 72 4.06 -10.88 -7.93
N ARG A 73 4.02 -12.20 -8.15
CA ARG A 73 5.17 -12.97 -8.62
C ARG A 73 5.65 -12.60 -10.01
N GLU A 74 6.95 -12.78 -10.26
CA GLU A 74 7.54 -12.71 -11.61
C GLU A 74 7.22 -11.39 -12.33
N LEU A 75 7.23 -10.29 -11.59
CA LEU A 75 7.08 -8.97 -12.19
C LEU A 75 8.42 -8.31 -12.44
N ASP A 76 9.56 -8.90 -12.07
CA ASP A 76 10.86 -8.23 -12.18
C ASP A 76 10.86 -6.84 -11.48
N MET A 77 10.03 -6.71 -10.43
CA MET A 77 9.78 -5.43 -9.78
C MET A 77 10.94 -5.05 -8.88
N ASN A 78 11.43 -3.81 -8.98
CA ASN A 78 12.44 -3.30 -8.07
C ASN A 78 11.83 -2.64 -6.81
N SER A 79 12.67 -2.31 -5.83
CA SER A 79 12.22 -1.69 -4.56
C SER A 79 11.44 -0.38 -4.74
N GLN A 80 11.77 0.43 -5.76
CA GLN A 80 11.09 1.71 -6.03
C GLN A 80 9.69 1.49 -6.62
N GLU A 81 9.57 0.57 -7.57
CA GLU A 81 8.28 0.18 -8.15
C GLU A 81 7.37 -0.47 -7.09
N PHE A 82 7.96 -1.21 -6.15
CA PHE A 82 7.25 -1.87 -5.07
C PHE A 82 6.65 -0.89 -4.05
N GLU A 83 7.27 0.28 -3.83
CA GLU A 83 6.75 1.33 -2.96
C GLU A 83 5.31 1.73 -3.33
N ALA A 84 5.03 1.79 -4.64
CA ALA A 84 3.69 2.08 -5.15
C ALA A 84 2.66 1.02 -4.74
N ILE A 85 3.08 -0.24 -4.65
CA ILE A 85 2.22 -1.38 -4.31
C ILE A 85 1.94 -1.42 -2.81
N VAL A 86 2.97 -1.16 -1.99
CA VAL A 86 2.82 -1.05 -0.54
C VAL A 86 1.78 0.00 -0.18
N HIS A 87 1.77 1.13 -0.88
CA HIS A 87 0.79 2.18 -0.64
C HIS A 87 -0.65 1.72 -0.90
N ILE A 88 -0.86 0.85 -1.89
CA ILE A 88 -2.17 0.25 -2.21
C ILE A 88 -2.54 -0.79 -1.15
N LEU A 89 -1.58 -1.62 -0.76
CA LEU A 89 -1.73 -2.67 0.24
C LEU A 89 -2.20 -2.14 1.59
N GLN A 90 -1.72 -0.96 1.99
CA GLN A 90 -2.14 -0.29 3.23
C GLN A 90 -3.64 0.06 3.25
N GLY A 91 -4.27 0.26 2.09
CA GLY A 91 -5.73 0.43 1.99
C GLY A 91 -6.50 -0.90 1.94
N CYS A 92 -5.84 -2.01 1.66
CA CYS A 92 -6.51 -3.29 1.41
C CYS A 92 -6.69 -4.10 2.69
N ALA A 93 -7.80 -3.88 3.39
CA ALA A 93 -8.05 -4.53 4.68
C ALA A 93 -8.29 -6.05 4.62
N ARG A 94 -8.55 -6.66 3.46
CA ARG A 94 -8.98 -8.08 3.36
C ARG A 94 -7.89 -9.05 2.90
N ILE A 95 -6.69 -8.56 2.60
CA ILE A 95 -5.63 -9.40 2.04
C ILE A 95 -5.08 -10.31 3.15
N ALA A 96 -5.07 -11.61 2.88
CA ALA A 96 -4.51 -12.62 3.76
C ALA A 96 -3.13 -13.09 3.33
N ILE A 97 -2.86 -13.10 2.02
CA ILE A 97 -1.62 -13.63 1.45
C ILE A 97 -1.06 -12.62 0.44
N ILE A 98 0.21 -12.29 0.57
CA ILE A 98 0.96 -11.50 -0.42
C ILE A 98 2.09 -12.37 -0.96
N ASN A 99 2.16 -12.53 -2.29
CA ASN A 99 3.21 -13.31 -2.93
C ASN A 99 4.12 -12.41 -3.78
N LEU A 100 5.38 -12.27 -3.37
CA LEU A 100 6.40 -11.41 -3.98
C LEU A 100 7.53 -12.20 -4.64
N SER A 101 7.39 -13.51 -4.80
CA SER A 101 8.46 -14.38 -5.31
C SER A 101 8.92 -13.95 -6.72
N PHE A 102 10.20 -14.15 -7.01
CA PHE A 102 10.79 -13.85 -8.33
C PHE A 102 10.62 -12.37 -8.72
N ASN A 103 10.93 -11.47 -7.79
CA ASN A 103 11.08 -10.04 -8.03
C ASN A 103 12.46 -9.56 -7.59
N ARG A 104 12.87 -8.39 -8.06
CA ARG A 104 14.13 -7.74 -7.66
C ARG A 104 13.93 -6.80 -6.47
N ILE A 105 13.11 -7.24 -5.51
CA ILE A 105 12.82 -6.48 -4.29
C ILE A 105 13.93 -6.79 -3.29
N GLU A 106 14.87 -5.85 -3.16
CA GLU A 106 15.94 -5.97 -2.18
C GLU A 106 15.40 -5.91 -0.74
N ASN A 107 16.22 -6.26 0.25
CA ASN A 107 15.88 -6.16 1.67
C ASN A 107 15.30 -4.80 2.07
N LYS A 108 15.73 -3.71 1.43
CA LYS A 108 15.18 -2.36 1.63
C LYS A 108 13.71 -2.27 1.20
N GLY A 109 13.34 -2.88 0.08
CA GLY A 109 11.97 -2.92 -0.41
C GLY A 109 11.06 -3.77 0.49
N ILE A 110 11.54 -4.90 1.02
CA ILE A 110 10.76 -5.72 1.97
C ILE A 110 10.43 -4.94 3.25
N LYS A 111 11.33 -4.09 3.74
CA LYS A 111 11.07 -3.23 4.92
C LYS A 111 9.87 -2.29 4.73
N LEU A 112 9.52 -1.95 3.49
CA LEU A 112 8.35 -1.11 3.19
C LEU A 112 7.03 -1.81 3.56
N LEU A 113 7.00 -3.14 3.70
CA LEU A 113 5.79 -3.87 4.13
C LEU A 113 5.46 -3.74 5.60
N ARG A 114 6.39 -3.26 6.43
CA ARG A 114 6.18 -3.15 7.88
C ARG A 114 4.81 -2.54 8.26
N PRO A 115 4.39 -1.39 7.71
CA PRO A 115 3.07 -0.84 8.02
C PRO A 115 1.90 -1.71 7.53
N VAL A 116 2.04 -2.45 6.42
CA VAL A 116 1.02 -3.39 5.92
C VAL A 116 0.86 -4.55 6.88
N VAL A 117 1.96 -5.08 7.42
CA VAL A 117 1.94 -6.18 8.40
C VAL A 117 1.35 -5.73 9.74
N ILE A 118 1.72 -4.54 10.21
CA ILE A 118 1.24 -4.02 11.50
C ILE A 118 -0.26 -3.68 11.44
N ASN A 119 -0.71 -3.06 10.34
CA ASN A 119 -2.08 -2.55 10.22
C ASN A 119 -3.03 -3.49 9.46
N GLY A 120 -2.54 -4.64 8.98
CA GLY A 120 -3.32 -5.60 8.21
C GLY A 120 -3.83 -6.74 9.08
N PRO A 121 -5.06 -6.65 9.65
CA PRO A 121 -5.54 -7.62 10.64
C PRO A 121 -5.75 -9.04 10.09
N PHE A 122 -5.80 -9.20 8.76
CA PHE A 122 -6.02 -10.49 8.11
C PHE A 122 -4.77 -11.04 7.42
N LEU A 123 -3.66 -10.29 7.37
CA LEU A 123 -2.45 -10.75 6.73
C LEU A 123 -1.83 -11.89 7.54
N THR A 124 -1.79 -13.08 6.96
CA THR A 124 -1.31 -14.30 7.61
C THR A 124 -0.04 -14.83 6.97
N GLN A 125 0.20 -14.52 5.69
CA GLN A 125 1.33 -15.07 4.95
C GLN A 125 1.96 -14.04 4.00
N LEU A 126 3.28 -13.92 4.09
CA LEU A 126 4.13 -13.21 3.13
C LEU A 126 5.07 -14.21 2.48
N VAL A 127 4.96 -14.38 1.16
CA VAL A 127 5.84 -15.28 0.39
C VAL A 127 6.86 -14.43 -0.37
N SER A 128 8.14 -14.65 -0.11
CA SER A 128 9.25 -14.01 -0.82
C SER A 128 10.34 -15.05 -1.06
N LEU A 129 10.50 -15.45 -2.31
CA LEU A 129 11.61 -16.28 -2.79
C LEU A 129 12.40 -15.43 -3.80
N SER A 130 13.71 -15.36 -3.59
CA SER A 130 14.68 -14.67 -4.45
C SER A 130 14.92 -15.46 -5.74
#